data_AF-V7HLB3-F1
#
_entry.id   AF-V7HLB3-F1
#
_cell.length_a   1.000
_cell.length_b   1.000
_cell.length_c   1.000
_cell.angle_alpha   90.00
_cell.angle_beta   90.00
_cell.angle_gamma   90.00
#
_symmetry.space_group_name_H-M   'P 1'
#
loop_
_entity.id
_entity.type
_entity.pdbx_description
1 polymer ?
#
loop_
_entity_poly.entity_id
_entity_poly.type
_entity_poly.pdbx_seq_one_letter_code
_entity_poly.pdbx_strand_id
1 'polypeptide(L)'
;MRSLVRILLAVVVVIAAGVAIFLFKPASLPDVSMAAAKLPTGQALIDRGEYLTRAADCVACHTTGGGQPYAGGLAFKLPFGTVYSPNITADKETGIGDWSDAEFVRALHQGIDKQGRNLYPAFSYASYARMATEDALAIKAYLFSLPPVHAEAPKNDLSFPFNQRYVLRFWNLLFVPDGPLPQDEKQSAEWNRGAYLTEAMAHCGECHTPRNLFYGLDNSKKFAGAELQGWKAYNISSDKTTGIGSWSEEQLSNYLFKGHAEGRGAATGNMGEAVDYSLRHLTPEDIKAIVTYVKTVPPQVSSDKAIVEVEPPATLTTSIAYAPSADSVAQGGLGLKLFQGACASCHGWNGEGLQTPYAALRGSRTVNDPDGTNLIQVILKGAHMTTPLGKQAMPAFANAYSDTEIAALGNYVLAHFGGKQSAITPADVAKARAQ
;
A
#
# COMPACT_ATOMS: atom_id res chain seq x y z
N MET A 1 29.59 49.06 -10.10
CA MET A 1 29.79 47.70 -10.64
C MET A 1 30.64 46.79 -9.73
N ARG A 2 31.89 47.13 -9.39
CA ARG A 2 32.77 46.27 -8.55
C ARG A 2 32.23 45.99 -7.13
N SER A 3 31.53 46.94 -6.50
CA SER A 3 30.91 46.73 -5.18
C SER A 3 29.72 45.77 -5.24
N LEU A 4 28.85 45.90 -6.25
CA LEU A 4 27.71 45.02 -6.47
C LEU A 4 28.14 43.56 -6.71
N VAL A 5 29.20 43.37 -7.51
CA VAL A 5 29.79 42.05 -7.77
C VAL A 5 30.36 41.41 -6.49
N ARG A 6 31.03 42.20 -5.63
CA ARG A 6 31.54 41.71 -4.34
C ARG A 6 30.42 41.30 -3.38
N ILE A 7 29.32 42.06 -3.34
CA ILE A 7 28.15 41.74 -2.52
C ILE A 7 27.48 40.46 -3.04
N LEU A 8 27.26 40.34 -4.35
CA LEU A 8 26.72 39.12 -4.97
C LEU A 8 27.59 37.90 -4.70
N LEU A 9 28.91 38.01 -4.85
CA LEU A 9 29.84 36.92 -4.54
C LEU A 9 29.79 36.54 -3.05
N ALA A 10 29.75 37.51 -2.14
CA ALA A 10 29.64 37.25 -0.71
C ALA A 10 28.32 36.52 -0.37
N VAL A 11 27.20 36.93 -0.97
CA VAL A 11 25.90 36.25 -0.80
C VAL A 11 25.96 34.82 -1.32
N VAL A 12 26.53 34.58 -2.50
CA VAL A 12 26.69 33.23 -3.07
C VAL A 12 27.55 32.35 -2.16
N VAL A 13 28.66 32.88 -1.63
CA VAL A 13 29.54 32.13 -0.70
C VAL A 13 28.80 31.78 0.59
N VAL A 14 28.02 32.71 1.16
CA VAL A 14 27.24 32.45 2.37
C VAL A 14 26.16 31.40 2.11
N ILE A 15 25.44 31.47 0.99
CA ILE A 15 24.45 30.47 0.59
C ILE A 15 25.11 29.12 0.39
N ALA A 16 26.24 29.06 -0.34
CA ALA A 16 26.97 27.83 -0.59
C ALA A 16 27.49 27.20 0.71
N ALA A 17 28.01 28.01 1.64
CA ALA A 17 28.42 27.55 2.96
C ALA A 17 27.23 27.04 3.79
N GLY A 18 26.10 27.74 3.76
CA GLY A 18 24.87 27.30 4.43
C GLY A 18 24.33 25.97 3.87
N VAL A 19 24.34 25.82 2.54
CA VAL A 19 23.96 24.56 1.87
C VAL A 19 24.95 23.45 2.20
N ALA A 20 26.26 23.72 2.21
CA ALA A 20 27.26 22.73 2.59
C ALA A 20 27.06 22.29 4.05
N ILE A 21 26.87 23.23 4.98
CA ILE A 21 26.56 22.90 6.39
C ILE A 21 25.28 22.06 6.46
N PHE A 22 24.21 22.46 5.77
CA PHE A 22 22.97 21.68 5.74
C PHE A 22 23.17 20.28 5.17
N LEU A 23 23.96 20.12 4.12
CA LEU A 23 24.19 18.83 3.46
C LEU A 23 25.11 17.90 4.26
N PHE A 24 26.09 18.44 4.99
CA PHE A 24 27.11 17.66 5.68
C PHE A 24 26.98 17.61 7.21
N LYS A 25 26.10 18.41 7.82
CA LYS A 25 25.85 18.36 9.28
C LYS A 25 25.26 17.00 9.66
N PRO A 26 25.90 16.21 10.55
CA PRO A 26 25.34 14.93 10.99
C PRO A 26 23.97 15.11 11.65
N ALA A 27 23.05 14.18 11.41
CA ALA A 27 21.79 14.18 12.11
C ALA A 27 21.98 13.75 13.57
N SER A 28 21.35 14.48 14.49
CA SER A 28 21.37 14.16 15.91
C SER A 28 20.61 12.86 16.19
N LEU A 29 21.05 12.12 17.19
CA LEU A 29 20.28 11.03 17.75
C LEU A 29 19.16 11.58 18.64
N PRO A 30 17.92 11.10 18.52
CA PRO A 30 16.85 11.49 19.42
C PRO A 30 17.12 10.96 20.84
N ASP A 31 16.71 11.73 21.85
CA ASP A 31 16.65 11.21 23.22
C ASP A 31 15.41 10.32 23.35
N VAL A 32 15.65 9.04 23.64
CA VAL A 32 14.62 8.00 23.75
C VAL A 32 14.41 7.55 25.20
N SER A 33 15.14 8.11 26.16
CA SER A 33 15.13 7.66 27.56
C SER A 33 13.75 7.75 28.21
N MET A 34 13.06 8.88 28.02
CA MET A 34 11.71 9.10 28.54
C MET A 34 10.66 8.19 27.89
N ALA A 35 10.80 7.89 26.61
CA ALA A 35 9.91 6.96 25.91
C ALA A 35 10.12 5.52 26.40
N ALA A 36 11.39 5.10 26.50
CA ALA A 36 11.75 3.79 27.02
C ALA A 36 11.24 3.56 28.46
N ALA A 37 11.27 4.60 29.31
CA ALA A 37 10.80 4.52 30.68
C ALA A 37 9.27 4.30 30.82
N LYS A 38 8.48 4.61 29.78
CA LYS A 38 7.02 4.40 29.78
C LYS A 38 6.61 3.01 29.27
N LEU A 39 7.54 2.26 28.71
CA LEU A 39 7.23 0.97 28.11
C LEU A 39 6.92 -0.08 29.17
N PRO A 40 5.99 -1.01 28.88
CA PRO A 40 5.89 -2.24 29.66
C PRO A 40 7.21 -3.04 29.56
N THR A 41 7.37 -4.05 30.41
CA THR A 41 8.54 -4.91 30.44
C THR A 41 8.19 -6.36 30.14
N GLY A 42 9.20 -7.18 29.80
CA GLY A 42 9.03 -8.61 29.55
C GLY A 42 8.05 -8.91 28.43
N GLN A 43 7.19 -9.93 28.62
CA GLN A 43 6.28 -10.40 27.58
C GLN A 43 5.30 -9.33 27.09
N ALA A 44 4.79 -8.47 27.98
CA ALA A 44 3.85 -7.41 27.60
C ALA A 44 4.46 -6.40 26.60
N LEU A 45 5.78 -6.19 26.63
CA LEU A 45 6.49 -5.39 25.64
C LEU A 45 6.55 -6.11 24.29
N ILE A 46 6.85 -7.40 24.30
CA ILE A 46 6.94 -8.22 23.09
C ILE A 46 5.56 -8.33 22.42
N ASP A 47 4.50 -8.60 23.17
CA ASP A 47 3.13 -8.68 22.64
C ASP A 47 2.68 -7.35 22.03
N ARG A 48 2.99 -6.23 22.71
CA ARG A 48 2.74 -4.88 22.16
C ARG A 48 3.55 -4.66 20.88
N GLY A 49 4.82 -5.04 20.87
CA GLY A 49 5.70 -4.91 19.73
C GLY A 49 5.25 -5.74 18.54
N GLU A 50 4.80 -6.97 18.75
CA GLU A 50 4.25 -7.85 17.72
C GLU A 50 3.02 -7.20 17.07
N TYR A 51 2.09 -6.74 17.90
CA TYR A 51 0.88 -6.06 17.45
C TYR A 51 1.20 -4.82 16.59
N LEU A 52 2.12 -3.97 17.06
CA LEU A 52 2.52 -2.76 16.34
C LEU A 52 3.32 -3.06 15.07
N THR A 53 4.14 -4.12 15.06
CA THR A 53 4.89 -4.56 13.88
C THR A 53 3.95 -5.04 12.77
N ARG A 54 2.85 -5.70 13.15
CA ARG A 54 1.77 -6.05 12.21
C ARG A 54 1.01 -4.81 11.76
N ALA A 55 0.63 -3.92 12.67
CA ALA A 55 -0.06 -2.67 12.33
C ALA A 55 0.73 -1.77 11.38
N ALA A 56 2.07 -1.76 11.53
CA ALA A 56 2.99 -1.05 10.65
C ALA A 56 3.31 -1.80 9.34
N ASP A 57 2.79 -3.01 9.15
CA ASP A 57 2.98 -3.83 7.95
C ASP A 57 4.45 -4.11 7.60
N CYS A 58 5.31 -4.28 8.62
CA CYS A 58 6.76 -4.42 8.40
C CYS A 58 7.10 -5.69 7.58
N VAL A 59 6.32 -6.77 7.77
CA VAL A 59 6.60 -8.07 7.15
C VAL A 59 6.39 -8.06 5.64
N ALA A 60 5.42 -7.28 5.13
CA ALA A 60 5.10 -7.19 3.71
C ALA A 60 6.29 -6.65 2.90
N CYS A 61 7.02 -5.70 3.46
CA CYS A 61 8.19 -5.10 2.81
C CYS A 61 9.49 -5.86 3.10
N HIS A 62 9.66 -6.39 4.31
CA HIS A 62 10.91 -7.00 4.75
C HIS A 62 10.95 -8.53 4.63
N THR A 63 10.10 -9.12 3.79
CA THR A 63 10.08 -10.57 3.54
C THR A 63 9.90 -10.83 2.06
N THR A 64 10.71 -11.73 1.49
CA THR A 64 10.56 -12.20 0.11
C THR A 64 9.68 -13.45 0.07
N GLY A 65 9.07 -13.74 -1.09
CA GLY A 65 8.30 -14.98 -1.29
C GLY A 65 9.17 -16.21 -1.03
N GLY A 66 8.79 -17.03 -0.04
CA GLY A 66 9.57 -18.20 0.40
C GLY A 66 10.80 -17.89 1.26
N GLY A 67 11.06 -16.60 1.55
CA GLY A 67 12.15 -16.16 2.42
C GLY A 67 11.81 -16.24 3.91
N GLN A 68 12.80 -15.93 4.75
CA GLN A 68 12.60 -15.82 6.20
C GLN A 68 11.97 -14.47 6.57
N PRO A 69 11.05 -14.42 7.56
CA PRO A 69 10.42 -13.18 7.99
C PRO A 69 11.45 -12.10 8.35
N TYR A 70 11.22 -10.88 7.88
CA TYR A 70 12.02 -9.68 8.20
C TYR A 70 13.48 -9.68 7.67
N ALA A 71 13.88 -10.70 6.92
CA ALA A 71 15.23 -10.84 6.36
C ALA A 71 15.51 -9.94 5.14
N GLY A 72 14.53 -9.17 4.67
CA GLY A 72 14.67 -8.24 3.56
C GLY A 72 14.80 -8.91 2.19
N GLY A 73 15.31 -8.15 1.23
CA GLY A 73 15.58 -8.58 -0.15
C GLY A 73 14.43 -8.35 -1.13
N LEU A 74 13.30 -7.78 -0.70
CA LEU A 74 12.18 -7.50 -1.60
C LEU A 74 12.54 -6.37 -2.56
N ALA A 75 12.30 -6.57 -3.85
CA ALA A 75 12.60 -5.60 -4.90
C ALA A 75 11.45 -4.63 -5.14
N PHE A 76 11.75 -3.33 -5.02
CA PHE A 76 10.88 -2.22 -5.40
C PHE A 76 11.38 -1.65 -6.72
N LYS A 77 10.77 -2.10 -7.83
CA LYS A 77 11.09 -1.60 -9.17
C LYS A 77 10.52 -0.18 -9.33
N LEU A 78 11.34 0.78 -9.71
CA LEU A 78 10.94 2.16 -9.97
C LEU A 78 11.28 2.50 -11.43
N PRO A 79 10.67 3.52 -12.04
CA PRO A 79 10.99 3.94 -13.41
C PRO A 79 12.47 4.29 -13.64
N PHE A 80 13.22 4.56 -12.57
CA PHE A 80 14.62 4.99 -12.60
C PHE A 80 15.60 4.01 -11.93
N GLY A 81 15.15 2.79 -11.61
CA GLY A 81 15.98 1.71 -11.04
C GLY A 81 15.26 0.89 -9.97
N THR A 82 15.99 0.06 -9.22
CA THR A 82 15.43 -0.84 -8.18
C THR A 82 16.02 -0.55 -6.80
N VAL A 83 15.15 -0.47 -5.80
CA VAL A 83 15.52 -0.44 -4.37
C VAL A 83 15.17 -1.78 -3.74
N TYR A 84 15.98 -2.25 -2.79
CA TYR A 84 15.70 -3.48 -2.06
C TYR A 84 15.44 -3.20 -0.57
N SER A 85 14.51 -3.92 0.04
CA SER A 85 14.33 -3.85 1.50
C SER A 85 15.54 -4.44 2.23
N PRO A 86 16.02 -3.80 3.31
CA PRO A 86 17.09 -4.34 4.12
C PRO A 86 16.59 -5.46 5.05
N ASN A 87 17.52 -6.25 5.57
CA ASN A 87 17.27 -7.15 6.69
C ASN A 87 17.10 -6.34 7.97
N ILE A 88 15.99 -6.53 8.69
CA ILE A 88 15.68 -5.83 9.95
C ILE A 88 15.61 -6.79 11.14
N THR A 89 16.16 -8.00 11.01
CA THR A 89 16.34 -8.93 12.13
C THR A 89 17.48 -8.48 13.06
N ALA A 90 17.58 -9.11 14.23
CA ALA A 90 18.65 -8.85 15.19
C ALA A 90 20.04 -9.38 14.78
N ASP A 91 20.22 -9.83 13.53
CA ASP A 91 21.54 -10.18 13.01
C ASP A 91 22.47 -8.96 13.05
N LYS A 92 23.71 -9.15 13.53
CA LYS A 92 24.66 -8.05 13.75
C LYS A 92 25.39 -7.62 12.49
N GLU A 93 25.56 -8.54 11.54
CA GLU A 93 26.38 -8.30 10.34
C GLU A 93 25.54 -7.77 9.19
N THR A 94 24.36 -8.35 8.97
CA THR A 94 23.48 -8.05 7.84
C THR A 94 22.16 -7.38 8.26
N GLY A 95 21.78 -7.49 9.53
CA GLY A 95 20.56 -6.92 10.09
C GLY A 95 20.78 -5.63 10.89
N ILE A 96 19.91 -5.40 11.87
CA ILE A 96 19.93 -4.22 12.75
C ILE A 96 20.45 -4.55 14.17
N GLY A 97 21.07 -5.72 14.38
CA GLY A 97 21.45 -6.22 15.72
C GLY A 97 22.37 -5.30 16.52
N ASP A 98 23.23 -4.51 15.84
CA ASP A 98 24.14 -3.56 16.48
C ASP A 98 23.60 -2.11 16.48
N TRP A 99 22.32 -1.90 16.17
CA TRP A 99 21.71 -0.56 16.20
C TRP A 99 21.23 -0.23 17.61
N SER A 100 21.55 0.98 18.08
CA SER A 100 20.96 1.55 19.29
C SER A 100 19.48 1.89 19.08
N ASP A 101 18.76 2.12 20.18
CA ASP A 101 17.35 2.52 20.15
C ASP A 101 17.16 3.86 19.44
N ALA A 102 18.05 4.82 19.72
CA ALA A 102 18.02 6.12 19.07
C ALA A 102 18.32 6.06 17.57
N GLU A 103 19.20 5.14 17.11
CA GLU A 103 19.46 4.94 15.68
C GLU A 103 18.26 4.32 14.97
N PHE A 104 17.58 3.35 15.60
CA PHE A 104 16.35 2.76 15.05
C PHE A 104 15.23 3.79 14.94
N VAL A 105 14.97 4.56 16.00
CA VAL A 105 13.98 5.64 16.00
C VAL A 105 14.33 6.70 14.96
N ARG A 106 15.60 7.09 14.82
CA ARG A 106 16.04 8.05 13.80
C ARG A 106 15.77 7.53 12.38
N ALA A 107 15.98 6.24 12.12
CA ALA A 107 15.67 5.67 10.82
C ALA A 107 14.18 5.75 10.50
N LEU A 108 13.32 5.37 11.45
CA LEU A 108 11.86 5.45 11.27
C LEU A 108 11.36 6.89 11.15
N HIS A 109 11.85 7.82 11.98
CA HIS A 109 11.30 9.17 12.04
C HIS A 109 11.94 10.16 11.06
N GLN A 110 13.19 9.93 10.65
CA GLN A 110 13.94 10.89 9.84
C GLN A 110 14.42 10.28 8.53
N GLY A 111 14.28 8.97 8.33
CA GLY A 111 14.80 8.29 7.16
C GLY A 111 16.33 8.33 7.12
N ILE A 112 17.00 8.15 8.26
CA ILE A 112 18.47 8.22 8.34
C ILE A 112 19.01 6.96 9.03
N ASP A 113 19.86 6.21 8.32
CA ASP A 113 20.42 4.95 8.81
C ASP A 113 21.44 5.12 9.95
N LYS A 114 21.95 4.00 10.47
CA LYS A 114 23.01 3.96 11.48
C LYS A 114 24.24 4.80 11.09
N GLN A 115 24.64 4.76 9.83
CA GLN A 115 25.81 5.50 9.31
C GLN A 115 25.51 6.98 9.00
N GLY A 116 24.29 7.47 9.25
CA GLY A 116 23.91 8.86 9.00
C GLY A 116 23.55 9.14 7.53
N ARG A 117 23.35 8.12 6.69
CA ARG A 117 22.94 8.27 5.30
C ARG A 117 21.42 8.33 5.20
N ASN A 118 20.89 9.16 4.30
CA ASN A 118 19.46 9.15 4.02
C ASN A 118 19.05 7.83 3.39
N LEU A 119 17.91 7.31 3.85
CA LEU A 119 17.17 6.20 3.28
C LEU A 119 16.29 6.72 2.15
N TYR A 120 16.01 5.87 1.16
CA TYR A 120 15.09 6.23 0.09
C TYR A 120 13.65 6.24 0.62
N PRO A 121 12.80 7.20 0.22
CA PRO A 121 11.40 7.28 0.63
C PRO A 121 10.51 6.08 0.28
N ALA A 122 11.03 5.11 -0.48
CA ALA A 122 10.41 3.80 -0.63
C ALA A 122 10.22 3.09 0.72
N PHE A 123 11.10 3.38 1.69
CA PHE A 123 10.78 3.19 3.10
C PHE A 123 9.92 4.37 3.53
N SER A 124 8.65 4.15 3.88
CA SER A 124 7.64 5.18 4.18
C SER A 124 7.88 5.94 5.51
N TYR A 125 9.13 6.35 5.77
CA TYR A 125 9.52 7.06 6.98
C TYR A 125 8.83 8.43 7.14
N ALA A 126 8.31 9.03 6.07
CA ALA A 126 7.49 10.24 6.19
C ALA A 126 6.15 9.97 6.92
N SER A 127 5.59 8.76 6.77
CA SER A 127 4.46 8.29 7.58
C SER A 127 4.91 7.87 8.97
N TYR A 128 5.96 7.05 9.08
CA TYR A 128 6.46 6.59 10.38
C TYR A 128 7.03 7.70 11.27
N ALA A 129 7.41 8.84 10.73
CA ALA A 129 7.74 10.04 11.51
C ALA A 129 6.60 10.50 12.44
N ARG A 130 5.36 10.12 12.11
CA ARG A 130 4.17 10.38 12.92
C ARG A 130 3.95 9.32 14.01
N MET A 131 4.73 8.25 14.03
CA MET A 131 4.67 7.20 15.04
C MET A 131 5.16 7.73 16.39
N ALA A 132 4.57 7.24 17.48
CA ALA A 132 5.10 7.49 18.81
C ALA A 132 6.45 6.79 18.98
N THR A 133 7.41 7.46 19.63
CA THR A 133 8.74 6.87 19.91
C THR A 133 8.61 5.58 20.71
N GLU A 134 7.69 5.52 21.67
CA GLU A 134 7.37 4.32 22.45
C GLU A 134 6.98 3.14 21.54
N ASP A 135 6.19 3.38 20.50
CA ASP A 135 5.74 2.33 19.58
C ASP A 135 6.89 1.83 18.70
N ALA A 136 7.76 2.72 18.23
CA ALA A 136 8.98 2.34 17.52
C ALA A 136 9.89 1.43 18.38
N LEU A 137 10.07 1.78 19.67
CA LEU A 137 10.86 0.96 20.59
C LEU A 137 10.23 -0.40 20.87
N ALA A 138 8.90 -0.47 20.99
CA ALA A 138 8.19 -1.74 21.15
C ALA A 138 8.34 -2.64 19.91
N ILE A 139 8.23 -2.08 18.70
CA ILE A 139 8.50 -2.80 17.44
C ILE A 139 9.91 -3.37 17.46
N LYS A 140 10.92 -2.56 17.82
CA LYS A 140 12.30 -3.02 17.92
C LYS A 140 12.44 -4.18 18.92
N ALA A 141 11.83 -4.07 20.10
CA ALA A 141 11.88 -5.13 21.10
C ALA A 141 11.32 -6.45 20.58
N TYR A 142 10.21 -6.41 19.83
CA TYR A 142 9.67 -7.61 19.17
C TYR A 142 10.62 -8.16 18.11
N LEU A 143 11.15 -7.32 17.20
CA LEU A 143 12.12 -7.77 16.19
C LEU A 143 13.36 -8.42 16.82
N PHE A 144 13.79 -7.94 17.99
CA PHE A 144 14.92 -8.49 18.75
C PHE A 144 14.60 -9.75 19.55
N SER A 145 13.31 -10.08 19.71
CA SER A 145 12.88 -11.35 20.32
C SER A 145 12.86 -12.52 19.33
N LEU A 146 12.88 -12.22 18.03
CA LEU A 146 12.85 -13.22 16.96
C LEU A 146 14.26 -13.79 16.69
N PRO A 147 14.36 -15.01 16.13
CA PRO A 147 15.63 -15.55 15.69
C PRO A 147 16.32 -14.62 14.68
N PRO A 148 17.61 -14.28 14.87
CA PRO A 148 18.35 -13.49 13.90
C PRO A 148 18.53 -14.30 12.61
N VAL A 149 18.46 -13.61 11.47
CA VAL A 149 18.68 -14.23 10.15
C VAL A 149 19.83 -13.51 9.48
N HIS A 150 20.88 -14.24 9.13
CA HIS A 150 21.96 -13.69 8.33
C HIS A 150 21.56 -13.69 6.85
N ALA A 151 21.30 -12.50 6.29
CA ALA A 151 20.85 -12.32 4.92
C ALA A 151 21.24 -10.92 4.42
N GLU A 152 22.16 -10.86 3.45
CA GLU A 152 22.56 -9.60 2.81
C GLU A 152 21.56 -9.25 1.70
N ALA A 153 20.90 -8.10 1.84
CA ALA A 153 20.01 -7.59 0.81
C ALA A 153 20.81 -7.13 -0.43
N PRO A 154 20.30 -7.33 -1.66
CA PRO A 154 20.95 -6.80 -2.86
C PRO A 154 21.15 -5.28 -2.78
N LYS A 155 22.21 -4.79 -3.41
CA LYS A 155 22.48 -3.34 -3.47
C LYS A 155 21.43 -2.65 -4.35
N ASN A 156 21.00 -1.47 -3.91
CA ASN A 156 20.14 -0.60 -4.73
C ASN A 156 20.85 -0.25 -6.04
N ASP A 157 20.09 -0.31 -7.13
CA ASP A 157 20.54 0.02 -8.47
C ASP A 157 19.67 1.17 -8.99
N LEU A 158 20.14 2.40 -8.83
CA LEU A 158 19.41 3.60 -9.23
C LEU A 158 20.26 4.40 -10.21
N SER A 159 19.62 4.89 -11.27
CA SER A 159 20.30 5.74 -12.25
C SER A 159 20.61 7.12 -11.67
N PHE A 160 21.65 7.78 -12.20
CA PHE A 160 21.92 9.19 -11.88
C PHE A 160 20.75 10.07 -12.39
N PRO A 161 20.29 11.06 -11.61
CA PRO A 161 20.83 11.54 -10.32
C PRO A 161 20.21 10.88 -9.07
N PHE A 162 19.30 9.91 -9.22
CA PHE A 162 18.56 9.30 -8.10
C PHE A 162 19.43 8.47 -7.15
N ASN A 163 20.63 8.06 -7.57
CA ASN A 163 21.62 7.44 -6.69
C ASN A 163 22.26 8.40 -5.67
N GLN A 164 22.05 9.72 -5.79
CA GLN A 164 22.67 10.73 -4.92
C GLN A 164 21.85 10.99 -3.64
N ARG A 165 22.07 10.16 -2.61
CA ARG A 165 21.32 10.20 -1.34
C ARG A 165 21.40 11.52 -0.55
N TYR A 166 22.41 12.36 -0.76
CA TYR A 166 22.50 13.64 -0.05
C TYR A 166 21.40 14.63 -0.48
N VAL A 167 20.88 14.52 -1.71
CA VAL A 167 19.78 15.36 -2.21
C VAL A 167 18.48 15.10 -1.43
N LEU A 168 18.32 13.89 -0.88
CA LEU A 168 17.16 13.53 -0.06
C LEU A 168 17.03 14.38 1.21
N ARG A 169 18.06 15.10 1.67
CA ARG A 169 17.90 16.04 2.79
C ARG A 169 16.92 17.17 2.46
N PHE A 170 16.93 17.66 1.21
CA PHE A 170 15.95 18.66 0.77
C PHE A 170 14.56 18.05 0.65
N TRP A 171 14.46 16.82 0.17
CA TRP A 171 13.20 16.09 0.14
C TRP A 171 12.63 15.91 1.55
N ASN A 172 13.47 15.49 2.51
CA ASN A 172 13.08 15.31 3.91
C ASN A 172 12.57 16.60 4.53
N LEU A 173 13.24 17.73 4.27
CA LEU A 173 12.81 19.05 4.74
C LEU A 173 11.40 19.44 4.27
N LEU A 174 10.98 18.96 3.10
CA LEU A 174 9.69 19.30 2.51
C LEU A 174 8.57 18.33 2.90
N PHE A 175 8.89 17.06 3.14
CA PHE A 175 7.89 16.00 3.21
C PHE A 175 7.88 15.19 4.51
N VAL A 176 8.92 15.26 5.34
CA VAL A 176 8.96 14.57 6.63
C VAL A 176 8.40 15.51 7.70
N PRO A 177 7.37 15.10 8.46
CA PRO A 177 6.85 15.89 9.57
C PRO A 177 7.84 15.92 10.75
N ASP A 178 7.80 16.99 11.54
CA ASP A 178 8.74 17.23 12.65
C ASP A 178 8.43 16.42 13.93
N GLY A 179 7.60 15.39 13.86
CA GLY A 179 7.32 14.50 14.99
C GLY A 179 6.00 13.73 14.93
N PRO A 180 5.63 13.07 16.05
CA PRO A 180 4.43 12.25 16.15
C PRO A 180 3.15 12.98 15.76
N LEU A 181 2.13 12.24 15.32
CA LEU A 181 0.82 12.83 15.01
C LEU A 181 0.24 13.49 16.28
N PRO A 182 -0.02 14.82 16.27
CA PRO A 182 -0.65 15.48 17.41
C PRO A 182 -2.10 15.02 17.54
N GLN A 183 -2.60 14.96 18.77
CA GLN A 183 -4.01 14.73 19.04
C GLN A 183 -4.82 15.99 18.70
N ASP A 184 -5.96 15.82 18.03
CA ASP A 184 -6.95 16.87 17.83
C ASP A 184 -7.94 16.85 19.02
N GLU A 185 -7.89 17.89 19.84
CA GLU A 185 -8.75 18.07 21.01
C GLU A 185 -10.24 18.19 20.67
N LYS A 186 -10.58 18.52 19.42
CA LYS A 186 -11.98 18.60 18.96
C LYS A 186 -12.54 17.25 18.56
N GLN A 187 -11.69 16.23 18.45
CA GLN A 187 -12.05 14.90 17.98
C GLN A 187 -12.08 13.91 19.13
N SER A 188 -12.83 12.82 18.94
CA SER A 188 -12.90 11.75 19.93
C SER A 188 -11.57 11.00 20.04
N ALA A 189 -11.38 10.26 21.13
CA ALA A 189 -10.23 9.36 21.28
C ALA A 189 -10.21 8.28 20.18
N GLU A 190 -11.38 7.76 19.79
CA GLU A 190 -11.52 6.80 18.69
C GLU A 190 -11.04 7.40 17.36
N TRP A 191 -11.42 8.64 17.06
CA TRP A 191 -10.98 9.32 15.85
C TRP A 191 -9.46 9.56 15.85
N ASN A 192 -8.90 10.03 16.96
CA ASN A 192 -7.46 10.26 17.09
C ASN A 192 -6.67 8.95 16.95
N ARG A 193 -7.20 7.84 17.51
CA ARG A 193 -6.62 6.50 17.32
C ARG A 193 -6.67 6.08 15.86
N GLY A 194 -7.79 6.32 15.18
CA GLY A 194 -7.97 6.04 13.76
C GLY A 194 -7.00 6.83 12.88
N ALA A 195 -6.82 8.12 13.18
CA ALA A 195 -5.87 8.99 12.50
C ALA A 195 -4.45 8.46 12.65
N TYR A 196 -4.05 8.08 13.86
CA TYR A 196 -2.73 7.51 14.14
C TYR A 196 -2.50 6.20 13.37
N LEU A 197 -3.46 5.28 13.42
CA LEU A 197 -3.36 4.00 12.72
C LEU A 197 -3.32 4.18 11.20
N THR A 198 -4.13 5.08 10.65
CA THR A 198 -4.22 5.29 9.19
C THR A 198 -3.00 6.03 8.64
N GLU A 199 -2.54 7.09 9.33
CA GLU A 199 -1.50 7.98 8.82
C GLU A 199 -0.08 7.50 9.15
N ALA A 200 0.12 6.96 10.36
CA ALA A 200 1.44 6.63 10.87
C ALA A 200 1.74 5.13 10.76
N MET A 201 0.81 4.27 11.19
CA MET A 201 1.04 2.83 11.27
C MET A 201 0.81 2.15 9.92
N ALA A 202 -0.43 2.11 9.45
CA ALA A 202 -0.84 1.45 8.21
C ALA A 202 -0.58 2.30 6.95
N HIS A 203 -0.07 3.53 7.12
CA HIS A 203 0.42 4.42 6.07
C HIS A 203 -0.47 4.47 4.80
N CYS A 204 -1.81 4.50 4.98
CA CYS A 204 -2.75 4.32 3.87
C CYS A 204 -2.55 5.34 2.73
N GLY A 205 -2.06 6.53 3.08
CA GLY A 205 -1.73 7.58 2.12
C GLY A 205 -0.65 7.20 1.12
N GLU A 206 0.25 6.27 1.47
CA GLU A 206 1.36 5.86 0.61
C GLU A 206 0.90 5.18 -0.69
N CYS A 207 -0.25 4.50 -0.63
CA CYS A 207 -0.93 3.95 -1.80
C CYS A 207 -2.10 4.84 -2.26
N HIS A 208 -2.91 5.36 -1.34
CA HIS A 208 -4.17 6.00 -1.70
C HIS A 208 -4.09 7.51 -1.98
N THR A 209 -2.92 8.13 -1.94
CA THR A 209 -2.74 9.55 -2.28
C THR A 209 -1.77 9.71 -3.45
N PRO A 210 -2.09 10.53 -4.46
CA PRO A 210 -1.19 10.75 -5.59
C PRO A 210 0.11 11.42 -5.15
N ARG A 211 1.16 11.22 -5.94
CA ARG A 211 2.47 11.86 -5.72
C ARG A 211 2.58 13.14 -6.56
N ASN A 212 3.23 14.16 -5.99
CA ASN A 212 3.56 15.39 -6.68
C ASN A 212 4.82 15.24 -7.57
N LEU A 213 5.26 16.31 -8.24
CA LEU A 213 6.42 16.30 -9.13
C LEU A 213 7.74 15.86 -8.46
N PHE A 214 7.86 16.05 -7.14
CA PHE A 214 9.02 15.63 -6.34
C PHE A 214 8.83 14.24 -5.73
N TYR A 215 7.84 13.47 -6.19
CA TYR A 215 7.49 12.15 -5.67
C TYR A 215 7.10 12.13 -4.17
N GLY A 216 6.76 13.28 -3.58
CA GLY A 216 6.14 13.35 -2.24
C GLY A 216 4.62 13.19 -2.32
N LEU A 217 3.96 12.85 -1.20
CA LEU A 217 2.49 12.81 -1.15
C LEU A 217 1.88 14.18 -1.45
N ASP A 218 0.93 14.25 -2.38
CA ASP A 218 0.13 15.45 -2.62
C ASP A 218 -1.06 15.47 -1.65
N ASN A 219 -0.82 15.99 -0.45
CA ASN A 219 -1.84 16.08 0.60
C ASN A 219 -3.02 17.00 0.23
N SER A 220 -2.93 17.82 -0.83
CA SER A 220 -4.09 18.56 -1.36
C SER A 220 -5.14 17.62 -1.97
N LYS A 221 -4.72 16.41 -2.37
CA LYS A 221 -5.54 15.33 -2.92
C LYS A 221 -5.51 14.08 -2.04
N LYS A 222 -5.42 14.29 -0.72
CA LYS A 222 -5.32 13.21 0.27
C LYS A 222 -6.40 12.16 0.05
N PHE A 223 -5.98 10.91 -0.14
CA PHE A 223 -6.86 9.74 -0.34
C PHE A 223 -7.66 9.72 -1.64
N ALA A 224 -7.32 10.56 -2.63
CA ALA A 224 -7.98 10.59 -3.94
C ALA A 224 -7.72 9.35 -4.83
N GLY A 225 -6.91 8.41 -4.39
CA GLY A 225 -6.41 7.27 -5.17
C GLY A 225 -5.18 7.62 -6.01
N ALA A 226 -4.44 6.59 -6.41
CA ALA A 226 -3.25 6.71 -7.25
C ALA A 226 -2.98 5.40 -7.99
N GLU A 227 -2.18 5.44 -9.05
CA GLU A 227 -1.63 4.24 -9.68
C GLU A 227 -0.19 4.04 -9.19
N LEU A 228 0.11 2.85 -8.65
CA LEU A 228 1.44 2.44 -8.21
C LEU A 228 1.75 1.06 -8.74
N GLN A 229 2.91 0.90 -9.39
CA GLN A 229 3.38 -0.41 -9.89
C GLN A 229 2.35 -1.13 -10.78
N GLY A 230 1.59 -0.38 -11.58
CA GLY A 230 0.54 -0.91 -12.44
C GLY A 230 -0.75 -1.34 -11.74
N TRP A 231 -0.87 -1.07 -10.43
CA TRP A 231 -2.09 -1.23 -9.66
C TRP A 231 -2.71 0.12 -9.36
N LYS A 232 -4.03 0.22 -9.51
CA LYS A 232 -4.82 1.38 -9.10
C LYS A 232 -5.25 1.20 -7.65
N ALA A 233 -4.63 1.96 -6.75
CA ALA A 233 -5.11 2.16 -5.40
C ALA A 233 -6.27 3.17 -5.45
N TYR A 234 -7.44 2.72 -5.03
CA TYR A 234 -8.70 3.42 -5.23
C TYR A 234 -8.87 4.65 -4.33
N ASN A 235 -9.80 5.55 -4.67
CA ASN A 235 -10.12 6.68 -3.80
C ASN A 235 -10.76 6.17 -2.50
N ILE A 236 -10.24 6.57 -1.35
CA ILE A 236 -10.77 6.22 -0.02
C ILE A 236 -11.23 7.44 0.77
N SER A 237 -11.37 8.59 0.13
CA SER A 237 -12.05 9.76 0.73
C SER A 237 -13.55 9.51 0.90
N SER A 238 -14.22 10.39 1.63
CA SER A 238 -15.68 10.34 1.85
C SER A 238 -16.53 10.67 0.60
N ASP A 239 -15.93 10.79 -0.58
CA ASP A 239 -16.67 10.96 -1.83
C ASP A 239 -17.62 9.78 -2.09
N LYS A 240 -18.86 10.07 -2.48
CA LYS A 240 -19.92 9.04 -2.61
C LYS A 240 -19.84 8.26 -3.93
N THR A 241 -19.24 8.85 -4.96
CA THR A 241 -19.24 8.31 -6.32
C THR A 241 -18.00 7.48 -6.60
N THR A 242 -16.83 8.03 -6.27
CA THR A 242 -15.52 7.42 -6.53
C THR A 242 -14.83 6.96 -5.25
N GLY A 243 -15.19 7.53 -4.09
CA GLY A 243 -14.65 7.18 -2.79
C GLY A 243 -15.46 6.12 -2.03
N ILE A 244 -15.29 6.11 -0.70
CA ILE A 244 -15.98 5.19 0.22
C ILE A 244 -17.25 5.78 0.83
N GLY A 245 -17.68 6.98 0.41
CA GLY A 245 -18.82 7.68 1.01
C GLY A 245 -20.16 6.95 0.93
N SER A 246 -20.29 5.96 0.03
CA SER A 246 -21.46 5.09 -0.08
C SER A 246 -21.31 3.74 0.64
N TRP A 247 -20.18 3.47 1.28
CA TRP A 247 -19.95 2.24 2.02
C TRP A 247 -20.48 2.37 3.45
N SER A 248 -21.10 1.30 3.96
CA SER A 248 -21.44 1.22 5.39
C SER A 248 -20.18 1.01 6.23
N GLU A 249 -20.27 1.33 7.52
CA GLU A 249 -19.16 1.09 8.47
C GLU A 249 -18.86 -0.39 8.62
N GLU A 250 -19.91 -1.22 8.56
CA GLU A 250 -19.78 -2.66 8.58
C GLU A 250 -19.05 -3.18 7.33
N GLN A 251 -19.40 -2.67 6.13
CA GLN A 251 -18.70 -3.02 4.91
C GLN A 251 -17.22 -2.65 5.00
N LEU A 252 -16.89 -1.45 5.46
CA LEU A 252 -15.49 -1.03 5.60
C LEU A 252 -14.75 -1.88 6.63
N SER A 253 -15.36 -2.14 7.79
CA SER A 253 -14.76 -2.96 8.83
C SER A 253 -14.51 -4.39 8.35
N ASN A 254 -15.49 -5.00 7.67
CA ASN A 254 -15.36 -6.33 7.08
C ASN A 254 -14.28 -6.35 5.99
N TYR A 255 -14.22 -5.32 5.13
CA TYR A 255 -13.21 -5.26 4.07
C TYR A 255 -11.79 -5.19 4.65
N LEU A 256 -11.56 -4.29 5.62
CA LEU A 256 -10.24 -4.12 6.24
C LEU A 256 -9.83 -5.34 7.09
N PHE A 257 -10.77 -5.95 7.81
CA PHE A 257 -10.45 -7.06 8.73
C PHE A 257 -10.46 -8.44 8.05
N LYS A 258 -11.41 -8.68 7.15
CA LYS A 258 -11.64 -10.00 6.51
C LYS A 258 -11.13 -10.05 5.07
N GLY A 259 -10.87 -8.91 4.44
CA GLY A 259 -10.50 -8.83 3.02
C GLY A 259 -11.70 -8.94 2.08
N HIS A 260 -12.93 -8.81 2.58
CA HIS A 260 -14.15 -8.84 1.77
C HIS A 260 -15.26 -8.02 2.40
N ALA A 261 -16.05 -7.36 1.54
CA ALA A 261 -17.29 -6.71 1.94
C ALA A 261 -18.44 -7.11 1.02
N GLU A 262 -19.58 -7.41 1.64
CA GLU A 262 -20.80 -7.78 0.93
C GLU A 262 -21.21 -6.68 -0.06
N GLY A 263 -21.46 -7.08 -1.30
CA GLY A 263 -21.80 -6.17 -2.40
C GLY A 263 -20.64 -5.29 -2.89
N ARG A 264 -19.43 -5.46 -2.37
CA ARG A 264 -18.23 -4.67 -2.73
C ARG A 264 -17.04 -5.52 -3.18
N GLY A 265 -17.13 -6.84 -3.06
CA GLY A 265 -16.10 -7.79 -3.49
C GLY A 265 -14.96 -7.98 -2.49
N ALA A 266 -13.90 -8.64 -2.93
CA ALA A 266 -12.73 -8.96 -2.13
C ALA A 266 -11.52 -8.06 -2.45
N ALA A 267 -10.67 -7.85 -1.45
CA ALA A 267 -9.36 -7.24 -1.62
C ALA A 267 -8.45 -8.18 -2.43
N THR A 268 -7.70 -7.61 -3.37
CA THR A 268 -6.78 -8.35 -4.25
C THR A 268 -5.50 -7.52 -4.46
N GLY A 269 -4.45 -8.17 -4.98
CA GLY A 269 -3.15 -7.53 -5.16
C GLY A 269 -2.59 -6.95 -3.85
N ASN A 270 -1.99 -5.77 -3.94
CA ASN A 270 -1.35 -5.09 -2.80
C ASN A 270 -2.32 -4.82 -1.63
N MET A 271 -3.60 -4.55 -1.90
CA MET A 271 -4.58 -4.36 -0.83
C MET A 271 -4.91 -5.69 -0.14
N GLY A 272 -4.92 -6.81 -0.88
CA GLY A 272 -5.05 -8.15 -0.30
C GLY A 272 -3.88 -8.47 0.62
N GLU A 273 -2.65 -8.13 0.21
CA GLU A 273 -1.45 -8.28 1.03
C GLU A 273 -1.49 -7.41 2.30
N ALA A 274 -1.92 -6.14 2.18
CA ALA A 274 -2.08 -5.25 3.33
C ALA A 274 -3.11 -5.79 4.35
N VAL A 275 -4.18 -6.43 3.87
CA VAL A 275 -5.12 -7.14 4.76
C VAL A 275 -4.45 -8.36 5.39
N ASP A 276 -3.77 -9.17 4.58
CA ASP A 276 -3.19 -10.44 5.01
C ASP A 276 -2.07 -10.30 6.04
N TYR A 277 -1.18 -9.33 5.85
CA TYR A 277 0.01 -9.13 6.68
C TYR A 277 -0.19 -8.14 7.82
N SER A 278 -1.18 -7.25 7.72
CA SER A 278 -1.40 -6.17 8.69
C SER A 278 -2.83 -6.13 9.22
N LEU A 279 -3.80 -5.64 8.44
CA LEU A 279 -5.07 -5.13 8.98
C LEU A 279 -5.90 -6.20 9.69
N ARG A 280 -5.90 -7.44 9.19
CA ARG A 280 -6.63 -8.55 9.82
C ARG A 280 -6.19 -8.89 11.25
N HIS A 281 -5.01 -8.42 11.64
CA HIS A 281 -4.42 -8.69 12.94
C HIS A 281 -4.71 -7.58 13.94
N LEU A 282 -5.32 -6.49 13.50
CA LEU A 282 -5.77 -5.41 14.38
C LEU A 282 -7.01 -5.85 15.17
N THR A 283 -7.22 -5.21 16.32
CA THR A 283 -8.43 -5.47 17.10
C THR A 283 -9.63 -4.84 16.39
N PRO A 284 -10.86 -5.36 16.63
CA PRO A 284 -12.06 -4.76 16.08
C PRO A 284 -12.22 -3.27 16.41
N GLU A 285 -11.79 -2.84 17.59
CA GLU A 285 -11.82 -1.44 18.02
C GLU A 285 -10.90 -0.56 17.17
N ASP A 286 -9.70 -1.05 16.85
CA ASP A 286 -8.74 -0.33 16.03
C ASP A 286 -9.15 -0.30 14.55
N ILE A 287 -9.77 -1.37 14.04
CA ILE A 287 -10.42 -1.34 12.72
C ILE A 287 -11.55 -0.31 12.68
N LYS A 288 -12.40 -0.30 13.71
CA LYS A 288 -13.48 0.70 13.82
C LYS A 288 -12.90 2.11 13.88
N ALA A 289 -11.83 2.34 14.64
CA ALA A 289 -11.16 3.63 14.71
C ALA A 289 -10.66 4.10 13.34
N ILE A 290 -10.01 3.21 12.56
CA ILE A 290 -9.61 3.50 11.17
C ILE A 290 -10.83 3.92 10.33
N VAL A 291 -11.93 3.16 10.40
CA VAL A 291 -13.17 3.49 9.67
C VAL A 291 -13.72 4.85 10.08
N THR A 292 -13.78 5.14 11.39
CA THR A 292 -14.21 6.43 11.94
C THR A 292 -13.36 7.58 11.38
N TYR A 293 -12.04 7.42 11.32
CA TYR A 293 -11.15 8.44 10.77
C TYR A 293 -11.32 8.62 9.26
N VAL A 294 -11.19 7.55 8.48
CA VAL A 294 -11.15 7.64 7.00
C VAL A 294 -12.45 8.22 6.44
N LYS A 295 -13.60 7.92 7.06
CA LYS A 295 -14.90 8.52 6.68
C LYS A 295 -14.99 10.03 6.89
N THR A 296 -14.11 10.63 7.70
CA THR A 296 -14.07 12.09 7.90
C THR A 296 -13.16 12.82 6.90
N VAL A 297 -12.36 12.08 6.11
CA VAL A 297 -11.47 12.70 5.13
C VAL A 297 -12.32 13.38 4.06
N PRO A 298 -12.15 14.70 3.82
CA PRO A 298 -12.97 15.45 2.88
C PRO A 298 -13.02 14.79 1.50
N PRO A 299 -14.18 14.83 0.83
CA PRO A 299 -14.36 14.17 -0.45
C PRO A 299 -13.36 14.72 -1.46
N GLN A 300 -12.59 13.82 -2.06
CA GLN A 300 -11.73 14.12 -3.19
C GLN A 300 -12.37 13.57 -4.45
N VAL A 301 -12.43 14.37 -5.51
CA VAL A 301 -12.86 13.88 -6.81
C VAL A 301 -11.65 13.25 -7.47
N SER A 302 -11.65 11.92 -7.56
CA SER A 302 -10.63 11.19 -8.29
C SER A 302 -10.82 11.35 -9.80
N SER A 303 -9.74 11.32 -10.58
CA SER A 303 -9.82 11.15 -12.03
C SER A 303 -10.26 9.75 -12.45
N ASP A 304 -10.44 8.85 -11.49
CA ASP A 304 -10.85 7.48 -11.70
C ASP A 304 -12.30 7.38 -12.23
N LYS A 305 -12.45 6.68 -13.35
CA LYS A 305 -13.72 6.42 -14.03
C LYS A 305 -14.47 5.21 -13.44
N ALA A 306 -13.89 4.50 -12.47
CA ALA A 306 -14.48 3.34 -11.81
C ALA A 306 -15.63 3.74 -10.86
N ILE A 307 -16.76 4.17 -11.43
CA ILE A 307 -18.02 4.33 -10.70
C ILE A 307 -18.61 2.94 -10.48
N VAL A 308 -18.68 2.54 -9.20
CA VAL A 308 -19.17 1.21 -8.81
C VAL A 308 -20.68 1.17 -8.93
N GLU A 309 -21.18 0.37 -9.86
CA GLU A 309 -22.59 -0.01 -9.91
C GLU A 309 -22.84 -1.10 -8.87
N VAL A 310 -23.53 -0.74 -7.78
CA VAL A 310 -23.90 -1.67 -6.71
C VAL A 310 -25.12 -2.52 -7.14
N GLU A 311 -25.96 -1.95 -8.02
CA GLU A 311 -27.01 -2.70 -8.69
C GLU A 311 -26.44 -3.51 -9.86
N PRO A 312 -26.91 -4.75 -10.07
CA PRO A 312 -26.43 -5.62 -11.13
C PRO A 312 -26.80 -5.06 -12.51
N PRO A 313 -25.90 -5.10 -13.51
CA PRO A 313 -26.26 -4.77 -14.88
C PRO A 313 -27.29 -5.78 -15.43
N ALA A 314 -28.05 -5.38 -16.44
CA ALA A 314 -29.12 -6.22 -17.04
C ALA A 314 -28.62 -7.57 -17.58
N THR A 315 -27.34 -7.64 -17.99
CA THR A 315 -26.65 -8.88 -18.39
C THR A 315 -26.49 -9.87 -17.24
N LEU A 316 -26.36 -9.36 -16.02
CA LEU A 316 -26.17 -10.16 -14.81
C LEU A 316 -27.51 -10.59 -14.20
N THR A 317 -28.56 -9.76 -14.29
CA THR A 317 -29.90 -10.08 -13.75
C THR A 317 -30.59 -11.24 -14.45
N THR A 318 -30.17 -11.57 -15.66
CA THR A 318 -30.72 -12.68 -16.47
C THR A 318 -29.84 -13.93 -16.44
N SER A 319 -28.69 -13.89 -15.77
CA SER A 319 -27.81 -15.04 -15.56
C SER A 319 -28.08 -15.69 -14.20
N ILE A 320 -27.96 -17.02 -14.11
CA ILE A 320 -28.04 -17.76 -12.83
C ILE A 320 -26.65 -18.28 -12.46
N ALA A 321 -26.43 -18.68 -11.22
CA ALA A 321 -25.13 -19.15 -10.74
C ALA A 321 -24.41 -20.16 -11.67
N TYR A 322 -25.18 -21.07 -12.30
CA TYR A 322 -24.65 -22.18 -13.11
C TYR A 322 -24.79 -22.02 -14.63
N ALA A 323 -25.46 -20.98 -15.13
CA ALA A 323 -25.64 -20.77 -16.56
C ALA A 323 -25.65 -19.27 -16.94
N PRO A 324 -25.04 -18.90 -18.09
CA PRO A 324 -25.09 -17.54 -18.62
C PRO A 324 -26.50 -17.19 -19.10
N SER A 325 -26.76 -15.89 -19.27
CA SER A 325 -27.96 -15.42 -19.97
C SER A 325 -27.97 -15.86 -21.44
N ALA A 326 -29.17 -15.96 -22.03
CA ALA A 326 -29.33 -16.28 -23.44
C ALA A 326 -28.64 -15.25 -24.36
N ASP A 327 -28.69 -13.97 -23.99
CA ASP A 327 -28.05 -12.88 -24.73
C ASP A 327 -26.53 -13.00 -24.70
N SER A 328 -25.95 -13.37 -23.54
CA SER A 328 -24.51 -13.63 -23.43
C SER A 328 -24.08 -14.78 -24.35
N VAL A 329 -24.87 -15.86 -24.43
CA VAL A 329 -24.60 -16.99 -25.34
C VAL A 329 -24.68 -16.55 -26.80
N ALA A 330 -25.69 -15.74 -27.15
CA ALA A 330 -25.90 -15.26 -28.51
C ALA A 330 -24.79 -14.30 -28.98
N GLN A 331 -24.25 -13.47 -28.08
CA GLN A 331 -23.15 -12.55 -28.37
C GLN A 331 -21.80 -13.28 -28.53
N GLY A 332 -21.65 -14.46 -27.92
CA GLY A 332 -20.51 -15.35 -28.13
C GLY A 332 -19.16 -14.68 -27.89
N GLY A 333 -18.11 -15.19 -28.55
CA GLY A 333 -16.79 -14.56 -28.56
C GLY A 333 -15.73 -15.24 -27.69
N LEU A 334 -14.48 -14.81 -27.87
CA LEU A 334 -13.32 -15.42 -27.22
C LEU A 334 -13.35 -15.24 -25.70
N GLY A 335 -13.67 -14.04 -25.20
CA GLY A 335 -13.72 -13.76 -23.76
C GLY A 335 -14.73 -14.63 -23.00
N LEU A 336 -15.92 -14.81 -23.56
CA LEU A 336 -16.94 -15.71 -23.00
C LEU A 336 -16.45 -17.16 -22.92
N LYS A 337 -15.85 -17.68 -24.01
CA LYS A 337 -15.33 -19.06 -24.05
C LYS A 337 -14.23 -19.28 -23.02
N LEU A 338 -13.35 -18.31 -22.84
CA LEU A 338 -12.30 -18.34 -21.83
C LEU A 338 -12.90 -18.33 -20.41
N PHE A 339 -13.86 -17.44 -20.15
CA PHE A 339 -14.54 -17.40 -18.85
C PHE A 339 -15.26 -18.71 -18.53
N GLN A 340 -15.96 -19.28 -19.50
CA GLN A 340 -16.62 -20.58 -19.38
C GLN A 340 -15.63 -21.70 -19.02
N GLY A 341 -14.47 -21.72 -19.68
CA GLY A 341 -13.48 -22.78 -19.54
C GLY A 341 -12.65 -22.70 -18.25
N ALA A 342 -12.40 -21.50 -17.72
CA ALA A 342 -11.43 -21.31 -16.64
C ALA A 342 -11.93 -20.53 -15.41
N CYS A 343 -13.07 -19.84 -15.48
CA CYS A 343 -13.48 -18.89 -14.43
C CYS A 343 -14.84 -19.21 -13.80
N ALA A 344 -15.80 -19.68 -14.61
CA ALA A 344 -17.19 -19.82 -14.20
C ALA A 344 -17.41 -20.79 -13.03
N SER A 345 -16.57 -21.83 -12.88
CA SER A 345 -16.67 -22.83 -11.80
C SER A 345 -16.37 -22.27 -10.40
N CYS A 346 -15.69 -21.12 -10.31
CA CYS A 346 -15.40 -20.45 -9.06
C CYS A 346 -16.23 -19.17 -8.89
N HIS A 347 -16.31 -18.36 -9.94
CA HIS A 347 -16.94 -17.03 -9.87
C HIS A 347 -18.46 -17.07 -10.09
N GLY A 348 -18.98 -18.12 -10.74
CA GLY A 348 -20.38 -18.21 -11.17
C GLY A 348 -20.72 -17.22 -12.28
N TRP A 349 -21.84 -17.45 -12.97
CA TRP A 349 -22.29 -16.54 -14.03
C TRP A 349 -23.05 -15.32 -13.52
N ASN A 350 -23.58 -15.39 -12.30
CA ASN A 350 -24.17 -14.26 -11.59
C ASN A 350 -23.14 -13.45 -10.79
N GLY A 351 -21.88 -13.91 -10.74
CA GLY A 351 -20.76 -13.19 -10.13
C GLY A 351 -20.77 -13.14 -8.61
N GLU A 352 -21.58 -13.96 -7.94
CA GLU A 352 -21.65 -14.04 -6.47
C GLU A 352 -20.53 -14.91 -5.87
N GLY A 353 -19.84 -15.69 -6.70
CA GLY A 353 -18.91 -16.73 -6.25
C GLY A 353 -19.66 -18.01 -5.87
N LEU A 354 -19.29 -19.14 -6.48
CA LEU A 354 -19.98 -20.42 -6.25
C LEU A 354 -19.57 -21.11 -4.97
N GLN A 355 -18.29 -21.01 -4.61
CA GLN A 355 -17.71 -21.75 -3.49
C GLN A 355 -17.41 -20.85 -2.29
N THR A 356 -17.19 -19.57 -2.53
CA THR A 356 -16.66 -18.63 -1.54
C THR A 356 -17.04 -17.20 -1.92
N PRO A 357 -17.45 -16.35 -0.96
CA PRO A 357 -17.74 -14.94 -1.24
C PRO A 357 -16.51 -14.16 -1.71
N TYR A 358 -15.30 -14.68 -1.46
CA TYR A 358 -14.05 -14.09 -1.95
C TYR A 358 -13.86 -14.26 -3.47
N ALA A 359 -14.64 -15.14 -4.11
CA ALA A 359 -14.72 -15.26 -5.56
C ALA A 359 -15.80 -14.37 -6.18
N ALA A 360 -16.50 -13.55 -5.38
CA ALA A 360 -17.49 -12.63 -5.92
C ALA A 360 -16.84 -11.57 -6.81
N LEU A 361 -17.38 -11.43 -8.02
CA LEU A 361 -16.99 -10.39 -8.99
C LEU A 361 -17.95 -9.20 -8.92
N ARG A 362 -19.24 -9.47 -8.68
CA ARG A 362 -20.30 -8.47 -8.66
C ARG A 362 -20.05 -7.41 -7.59
N GLY A 363 -20.29 -6.15 -7.95
CA GLY A 363 -20.13 -5.00 -7.05
C GLY A 363 -18.67 -4.66 -6.71
N SER A 364 -17.70 -5.44 -7.19
CA SER A 364 -16.29 -5.11 -7.00
C SER A 364 -15.88 -3.92 -7.85
N ARG A 365 -14.99 -3.07 -7.30
CA ARG A 365 -14.45 -1.92 -8.02
C ARG A 365 -13.59 -2.35 -9.21
N THR A 366 -12.94 -3.51 -9.12
CA THR A 366 -12.14 -4.13 -10.18
C THR A 366 -12.96 -4.37 -11.46
N VAL A 367 -14.17 -4.94 -11.35
CA VAL A 367 -15.01 -5.18 -12.55
C VAL A 367 -15.76 -3.94 -13.03
N ASN A 368 -15.75 -2.87 -12.23
CA ASN A 368 -16.38 -1.60 -12.54
C ASN A 368 -15.39 -0.55 -13.08
N ASP A 369 -14.10 -0.89 -13.20
CA ASP A 369 -13.07 -0.02 -13.77
C ASP A 369 -12.97 -0.23 -15.29
N PRO A 370 -13.44 0.72 -16.14
CA PRO A 370 -13.42 0.56 -17.59
C PRO A 370 -12.00 0.48 -18.17
N ASP A 371 -11.00 0.98 -17.45
CA ASP A 371 -9.60 0.87 -17.87
C ASP A 371 -9.05 -0.55 -17.64
N GLY A 372 -9.72 -1.37 -16.81
CA GLY A 372 -9.34 -2.76 -16.54
C GLY A 372 -8.01 -2.96 -15.83
N THR A 373 -7.39 -1.89 -15.31
CA THR A 373 -6.01 -1.90 -14.77
C THR A 373 -5.80 -3.00 -13.73
N ASN A 374 -6.61 -3.00 -12.66
CA ASN A 374 -6.52 -4.03 -11.62
C ASN A 374 -6.98 -5.40 -12.10
N LEU A 375 -7.96 -5.46 -13.02
CA LEU A 375 -8.49 -6.72 -13.54
C LEU A 375 -7.40 -7.49 -14.30
N ILE A 376 -6.66 -6.79 -15.17
CA ILE A 376 -5.54 -7.37 -15.92
C ILE A 376 -4.47 -7.90 -14.96
N GLN A 377 -4.11 -7.13 -13.92
CA GLN A 377 -3.13 -7.57 -12.93
C GLN A 377 -3.58 -8.82 -12.17
N VAL A 378 -4.83 -8.88 -11.71
CA VAL A 378 -5.37 -10.06 -11.01
C VAL A 378 -5.41 -11.29 -11.91
N ILE A 379 -5.78 -11.15 -13.19
CA ILE A 379 -5.76 -12.27 -14.13
C ILE A 379 -4.32 -12.76 -14.37
N LEU A 380 -3.37 -11.83 -14.58
CA LEU A 380 -1.97 -12.17 -14.84
C LEU A 380 -1.31 -12.83 -13.62
N LYS A 381 -1.43 -12.21 -12.44
CA LYS A 381 -0.68 -12.57 -11.23
C LYS A 381 -1.42 -13.55 -10.32
N GLY A 382 -2.73 -13.73 -10.53
CA GLY A 382 -3.59 -14.44 -9.60
C GLY A 382 -3.85 -13.62 -8.34
N ALA A 383 -4.44 -14.26 -7.34
CA ALA A 383 -4.64 -13.67 -6.02
C ALA A 383 -4.51 -14.73 -4.95
N HIS A 384 -3.90 -14.36 -3.83
CA HIS A 384 -3.84 -15.19 -2.63
C HIS A 384 -4.31 -14.35 -1.46
N MET A 385 -5.11 -14.96 -0.60
CA MET A 385 -5.54 -14.32 0.64
C MET A 385 -5.75 -15.38 1.70
N THR A 386 -5.43 -15.04 2.93
CA THR A 386 -5.83 -15.84 4.08
C THR A 386 -7.10 -15.21 4.64
N THR A 387 -8.15 -15.98 4.87
CA THR A 387 -9.44 -15.43 5.33
C THR A 387 -9.93 -16.21 6.55
N PRO A 388 -11.01 -15.76 7.23
CA PRO A 388 -11.66 -16.57 8.26
C PRO A 388 -12.12 -17.95 7.76
N LEU A 389 -12.29 -18.13 6.45
CA LEU A 389 -12.66 -19.41 5.81
C LEU A 389 -11.43 -20.25 5.40
N GLY A 390 -10.23 -19.83 5.79
CA GLY A 390 -8.96 -20.44 5.38
C GLY A 390 -8.32 -19.75 4.18
N LYS A 391 -7.28 -20.38 3.61
CA LYS A 391 -6.55 -19.82 2.48
C LYS A 391 -7.38 -19.90 1.21
N GLN A 392 -7.60 -18.77 0.55
CA GLN A 392 -8.25 -18.67 -0.75
C GLN A 392 -7.20 -18.32 -1.80
N ALA A 393 -7.35 -18.89 -2.99
CA ALA A 393 -6.43 -18.65 -4.09
C ALA A 393 -7.17 -18.60 -5.43
N MET A 394 -6.79 -17.63 -6.25
CA MET A 394 -7.09 -17.57 -7.67
C MET A 394 -5.77 -17.82 -8.42
N PRO A 395 -5.71 -18.79 -9.34
CA PRO A 395 -4.49 -19.08 -10.08
C PRO A 395 -4.08 -17.92 -10.98
N ALA A 396 -2.79 -17.81 -11.23
CA ALA A 396 -2.21 -16.88 -12.19
C ALA A 396 -2.38 -17.41 -13.62
N PHE A 397 -2.85 -16.56 -14.53
CA PHE A 397 -3.08 -16.94 -15.93
C PHE A 397 -2.08 -16.34 -16.92
N ALA A 398 -1.06 -15.60 -16.44
CA ALA A 398 -0.04 -15.02 -17.30
C ALA A 398 0.54 -16.04 -18.29
N ASN A 399 0.92 -17.24 -17.83
CA ASN A 399 1.55 -18.23 -18.70
C ASN A 399 0.54 -19.16 -19.40
N ALA A 400 -0.75 -19.04 -19.09
CA ALA A 400 -1.81 -19.89 -19.64
C ALA A 400 -2.48 -19.26 -20.86
N TYR A 401 -2.56 -17.93 -20.92
CA TYR A 401 -3.24 -17.19 -21.98
C TYR A 401 -2.35 -16.10 -22.59
N SER A 402 -2.51 -15.91 -23.90
CA SER A 402 -1.91 -14.82 -24.65
C SER A 402 -2.50 -13.47 -24.26
N ASP A 403 -1.80 -12.39 -24.61
CA ASP A 403 -2.26 -11.03 -24.36
C ASP A 403 -3.60 -10.72 -25.05
N THR A 404 -3.83 -11.30 -26.24
CA THR A 404 -5.12 -11.21 -26.95
C THR A 404 -6.24 -11.92 -26.20
N GLU A 405 -5.98 -13.10 -25.66
CA GLU A 405 -6.96 -13.87 -24.89
C GLU A 405 -7.32 -13.17 -23.58
N ILE A 406 -6.32 -12.67 -22.85
CA ILE A 406 -6.54 -11.92 -21.59
C ILE A 406 -7.29 -10.62 -21.87
N ALA A 407 -6.96 -9.90 -22.96
CA ALA A 407 -7.71 -8.70 -23.34
C ALA A 407 -9.18 -9.03 -23.65
N ALA A 408 -9.44 -10.09 -24.42
CA ALA A 408 -10.80 -10.53 -24.72
C ALA A 408 -11.57 -10.96 -23.46
N LEU A 409 -10.92 -11.70 -22.55
CA LEU A 409 -11.49 -12.11 -21.26
C LEU A 409 -11.80 -10.90 -20.39
N GLY A 410 -10.87 -9.96 -20.26
CA GLY A 410 -11.05 -8.73 -19.48
C GLY A 410 -12.24 -7.91 -19.97
N ASN A 411 -12.33 -7.68 -21.29
CA ASN A 411 -13.46 -6.97 -21.88
C ASN A 411 -14.81 -7.67 -21.61
N TYR A 412 -14.84 -9.00 -21.70
CA TYR A 412 -16.05 -9.77 -21.35
C TYR A 412 -16.42 -9.61 -19.87
N VAL A 413 -15.46 -9.74 -18.95
CA VAL A 413 -15.71 -9.62 -17.50
C VAL A 413 -16.25 -8.24 -17.14
N LEU A 414 -15.63 -7.16 -17.67
CA LEU A 414 -16.09 -5.79 -17.42
C LEU A 414 -17.49 -5.54 -17.96
N ALA A 415 -17.78 -6.02 -19.18
CA ALA A 415 -19.10 -5.87 -19.78
C ALA A 415 -20.17 -6.66 -19.01
N HIS A 416 -19.89 -7.93 -18.69
CA HIS A 416 -20.87 -8.83 -18.10
C HIS A 416 -21.17 -8.52 -16.63
N PHE A 417 -20.13 -8.31 -15.81
CA PHE A 417 -20.27 -8.15 -14.36
C PHE A 417 -20.34 -6.70 -13.90
N GLY A 418 -19.75 -5.76 -14.65
CA GLY A 418 -19.73 -4.33 -14.32
C GLY A 418 -20.58 -3.46 -15.22
N GLY A 419 -21.18 -4.01 -16.29
CA GLY A 419 -21.92 -3.22 -17.28
C GLY A 419 -21.04 -2.22 -18.05
N LYS A 420 -19.71 -2.37 -18.00
CA LYS A 420 -18.78 -1.38 -18.54
C LYS A 420 -18.35 -1.73 -19.95
N GLN A 421 -18.51 -0.77 -20.86
CA GLN A 421 -17.81 -0.82 -22.13
C GLN A 421 -16.33 -0.52 -21.88
N SER A 422 -15.48 -1.49 -22.18
CA SER A 422 -14.03 -1.40 -22.06
C SER A 422 -13.38 -1.68 -23.41
N ALA A 423 -12.16 -1.20 -23.57
CA ALA A 423 -11.37 -1.37 -24.79
C ALA A 423 -9.97 -1.86 -24.43
N ILE A 424 -9.88 -2.85 -23.52
CA ILE A 424 -8.60 -3.47 -23.17
C ILE A 424 -7.99 -4.04 -24.44
N THR A 425 -6.76 -3.65 -24.75
CA THR A 425 -6.02 -4.14 -25.91
C THR A 425 -4.96 -5.16 -25.50
N PRO A 426 -4.47 -5.99 -26.45
CA PRO A 426 -3.32 -6.86 -26.19
C PRO A 426 -2.08 -6.07 -25.74
N ALA A 427 -1.91 -4.83 -26.21
CA ALA A 427 -0.78 -3.98 -25.81
C ALA A 427 -0.85 -3.58 -24.34
N ASP A 428 -2.06 -3.34 -23.80
CA ASP A 428 -2.26 -3.03 -22.38
C ASP A 428 -1.87 -4.23 -21.51
N VAL A 429 -2.23 -5.44 -21.93
CA VAL A 429 -1.86 -6.69 -21.24
C VAL A 429 -0.35 -6.92 -21.32
N ALA A 430 0.26 -6.73 -22.50
CA ALA A 430 1.71 -6.86 -22.67
C ALA A 430 2.48 -5.89 -21.76
N LYS A 431 1.98 -4.65 -21.64
CA LYS A 431 2.53 -3.64 -20.72
C LYS A 431 2.40 -4.09 -19.26
N ALA A 432 1.24 -4.56 -18.84
CA ALA A 432 1.03 -5.04 -17.47
C ALA A 432 1.88 -6.27 -17.13
N ARG A 433 2.10 -7.16 -18.10
CA ARG A 433 2.96 -8.34 -17.97
C ARG A 433 4.44 -7.99 -17.76
N ALA A 434 4.89 -6.85 -18.27
CA ALA A 434 6.27 -6.39 -18.13
C ALA A 434 6.58 -5.76 -16.76
N GLN A 435 5.56 -5.54 -15.91
CA GLN A 435 5.66 -4.91 -14.58
C GLN A 435 5.84 -5.96 -13.48
#